data_AF-A0A401K034-F1
#
_entry.id   AF-A0A401K034-F1
#
_cell.length_a   1.000
_cell.length_b   1.000
_cell.length_c   1.000
_cell.angle_alpha   90.00
_cell.angle_beta   90.00
_cell.angle_gamma   90.00
#
_symmetry.space_group_name_H-M   'P 1'
#
loop_
_entity.id
_entity.type
_entity.pdbx_description
1 polymer ?
#
loop_
_entity_poly.entity_id
_entity_poly.type
_entity_poly.pdbx_seq_one_letter_code
_entity_poly.pdbx_strand_id
1 'polypeptide(L)' 'MTVLVRGETGAVNAAVRAGADACERVGDGLVAAHIIARVHNEVENILPNSPDAGMGGRDGDIS' A
#
# COMPACT_ATOMS: atom_id res chain seq x y z
N MET A 1 1.86 -7.34 -5.53
CA MET A 1 0.71 -6.47 -5.23
C MET A 1 1.24 -5.27 -4.47
N THR A 2 0.68 -4.07 -4.69
CA THR A 2 1.16 -2.83 -4.06
C THR A 2 -0.03 -2.06 -3.52
N VAL A 3 0.06 -1.62 -2.28
CA VAL A 3 -0.95 -0.79 -1.62
C VAL A 3 -0.45 0.64 -1.49
N LEU A 4 -1.33 1.60 -1.75
CA LEU A 4 -1.07 3.03 -1.57
C LEU A 4 -1.90 3.54 -0.39
N VAL A 5 -1.26 4.23 0.55
CA VAL A 5 -1.93 4.86 1.70
C VAL A 5 -1.80 6.37 1.56
N ARG A 6 -2.91 7.10 1.72
CA ARG A 6 -2.95 8.57 1.74
C ARG A 6 -3.43 9.08 3.08
N GLY A 7 -2.88 10.20 3.54
CA GLY A 7 -3.22 10.84 4.81
C GLY A 7 -2.14 11.81 5.26
N GLU A 8 -2.22 12.27 6.50
CA GLU A 8 -1.17 13.07 7.13
C GLU A 8 0.14 12.27 7.24
N THR A 9 1.29 12.93 7.04
CA THR A 9 2.61 12.28 6.99
C THR A 9 2.89 11.39 8.19
N GLY A 10 2.44 11.78 9.39
CA GLY A 10 2.58 10.98 10.61
C GLY A 10 1.78 9.67 10.56
N ALA A 11 0.54 9.73 10.09
CA ALA A 11 -0.32 8.55 9.95
C ALA A 11 0.22 7.60 8.86
N VAL A 12 0.65 8.13 7.72
CA VAL A 12 1.21 7.33 6.62
C VAL A 12 2.49 6.61 7.06
N ASN A 13 3.37 7.29 7.81
CA ASN A 13 4.59 6.66 8.32
C ASN A 13 4.30 5.50 9.28
N ALA A 14 3.31 5.66 10.17
CA ALA A 14 2.88 4.59 11.07
C ALA A 14 2.31 3.40 10.30
N ALA A 15 1.43 3.65 9.32
CA ALA A 15 0.82 2.61 8.51
C ALA A 15 1.85 1.80 7.70
N VAL A 16 2.79 2.48 7.04
CA VAL A 16 3.83 1.81 6.24
C VAL A 16 4.74 0.94 7.12
N ARG A 17 5.14 1.44 8.30
CA ARG A 17 5.94 0.65 9.25
C ARG A 17 5.21 -0.57 9.77
N ALA A 18 3.93 -0.44 10.12
CA ALA A 18 3.11 -1.55 10.58
C ALA A 18 2.91 -2.60 9.48
N GLY A 19 2.68 -2.17 8.24
CA GLY A 19 2.54 -3.05 7.08
C GLY A 19 3.84 -3.80 6.77
N ALA A 20 4.99 -3.12 6.81
CA ALA A 20 6.29 -3.74 6.60
C ALA A 20 6.57 -4.86 7.61
N ASP A 21 6.37 -4.58 8.91
CA ASP A 21 6.52 -5.56 10.00
C ASP A 21 5.55 -6.75 9.86
N ALA A 22 4.33 -6.50 9.39
CA ALA A 22 3.37 -7.57 9.09
C ALA A 22 3.85 -8.45 7.91
N CYS A 23 4.34 -7.85 6.82
CA CYS A 23 4.86 -8.58 5.67
C CYS A 23 6.10 -9.42 6.02
N GLU A 24 6.98 -8.92 6.90
CA GLU A 24 8.12 -9.68 7.40
C GLU A 24 7.69 -10.92 8.20
N ARG A 25 6.64 -10.78 9.03
CA ARG A 25 6.09 -11.90 9.83
C ARG A 25 5.42 -12.98 8.99
N VAL A 26 4.74 -12.61 7.91
CA VAL A 26 4.01 -13.56 7.05
C VAL A 26 4.95 -14.32 6.10
N GLY A 27 6.20 -13.85 5.93
CA GLY A 27 7.19 -14.47 5.06
C GLY A 27 7.03 -14.12 3.59
N ASP A 28 6.12 -13.19 3.26
CA ASP A 28 5.82 -12.77 1.88
C ASP A 28 6.91 -11.89 1.25
N GLY A 29 7.92 -11.47 2.01
CA GLY A 29 9.08 -10.75 1.51
C GLY A 29 8.71 -9.38 0.92
N LEU A 30 8.70 -8.35 1.76
CA LEU A 30 8.46 -6.98 1.31
C LEU A 30 9.57 -6.53 0.34
N VAL A 31 9.20 -6.23 -0.91
CA VAL A 31 10.16 -5.75 -1.92
C VAL A 31 10.57 -4.29 -1.65
N ALA A 32 9.60 -3.43 -1.33
CA ALA A 32 9.84 -2.01 -1.08
C ALA A 32 8.74 -1.38 -0.23
N ALA A 33 9.14 -0.48 0.66
CA ALA A 33 8.27 0.43 1.39
C ALA A 33 8.83 1.85 1.29
N HIS A 34 8.02 2.80 0.84
CA HIS A 34 8.45 4.18 0.62
C HIS A 34 7.38 5.19 1.02
N ILE A 35 7.81 6.33 1.53
CA ILE A 35 6.95 7.41 1.99
C ILE A 35 7.35 8.68 1.23
N ILE A 36 6.35 9.33 0.63
CA ILE A 36 6.51 10.61 -0.06
C ILE A 36 5.76 11.67 0.76
N ALA A 37 6.48 12.48 1.52
CA ALA A 37 5.88 13.47 2.41
C ALA A 37 5.22 14.65 1.67
N ARG A 38 5.65 14.93 0.44
CA ARG A 38 5.07 15.97 -0.43
C ARG A 38 5.07 15.48 -1.87
N VAL A 39 3.91 15.08 -2.35
CA VAL A 39 3.71 14.66 -3.73
C VAL A 39 3.66 15.90 -4.61
N HIS A 40 4.27 15.83 -5.79
CA HIS A 40 4.15 16.88 -6.80
C HIS A 40 2.81 16.74 -7.52
N ASN A 41 2.13 17.85 -7.82
CA ASN A 41 0.77 17.84 -8.40
C ASN A 41 0.68 17.02 -9.70
N GLU A 42 1.72 17.01 -10.54
CA GLU A 42 1.72 16.22 -11.78
C GLU A 42 1.70 14.70 -11.53
N VAL A 43 2.25 14.25 -10.40
CA VAL A 43 2.29 12.82 -10.04
C VAL A 43 0.95 12.37 -9.46
N GLU A 44 0.20 13.26 -8.82
CA GLU A 44 -1.11 12.95 -8.23
C GLU A 44 -2.14 12.52 -9.28
N ASN A 45 -2.07 13.08 -10.49
CA ASN A 45 -2.94 12.69 -11.60
C ASN A 45 -2.62 11.32 -12.21
N ILE A 46 -1.41 10.80 -11.96
CA ILE A 46 -0.92 9.52 -12.51
C ILE A 46 -1.12 8.41 -11.48
N LEU A 47 -1.06 8.74 -10.18
CA LEU A 47 -1.27 7.78 -9.12
C LEU A 47 -2.74 7.34 -9.02
N PRO A 48 -3.00 6.06 -8.72
CA PRO A 48 -4.36 5.55 -8.59
C PRO A 48 -5.09 6.27 -7.45
N ASN A 49 -6.28 6.81 -7.74
CA ASN A 49 -7.06 7.62 -6.79
C ASN A 49 -7.91 6.81 -5.80
N SER A 50 -8.06 5.52 -6.06
CA SER A 50 -8.77 4.57 -5.20
C SER A 50 -8.04 3.23 -5.29
N PRO A 51 -8.07 2.39 -4.24
CA PRO A 51 -7.62 1.01 -4.41
C PRO A 51 -8.52 0.37 -5.46
N ASP A 52 -7.95 0.03 -6.62
CA ASP A 52 -8.69 -0.66 -7.67
C ASP A 52 -9.25 -1.96 -7.11
N ALA A 53 -10.56 -1.97 -6.81
CA ALA A 53 -11.32 -3.15 -6.38
C ALA A 53 -11.48 -4.20 -7.51
N GLY A 54 -10.63 -4.14 -8.55
CA GLY A 54 -10.64 -5.01 -9.73
C GLY A 54 -9.74 -6.25 -9.60
N MET A 55 -8.91 -6.36 -8.56
CA MET A 55 -8.31 -7.65 -8.18
C MET A 55 -9.18 -8.29 -7.10
N GLY A 56 -10.25 -8.95 -7.55
CA GLY A 56 -10.99 -9.90 -6.72
C GLY A 56 -10.02 -10.93 -6.16
N GLY A 57 -9.91 -10.96 -4.83
CA GLY A 57 -9.24 -12.03 -4.10
C GLY A 57 -9.79 -13.36 -4.58
N ARG A 58 -8.90 -14.28 -4.96
CA ARG A 58 -9.26 -15.68 -5.28
C ARG A 58 -9.56 -16.47 -4.00
N ASP A 59 -10.20 -15.86 -3.01
CA ASP A 59 -10.56 -16.48 -1.73
C ASP A 59 -11.85 -17.32 -1.83
N GLY A 60 -12.39 -17.50 -3.05
CA GLY A 60 -13.57 -18.31 -3.33
C GLY A 60 -13.30 -19.75 -3.76
N ASP A 61 -12.05 -20.22 -3.84
CA ASP A 61 -11.71 -21.58 -4.30
C ASP A 61 -11.04 -22.46 -3.23
N ILE A 62 -11.58 -22.42 -2.01
CA ILE A 62 -11.38 -23.51 -1.05
C ILE A 62 -12.74 -24.05 -0.62
N SER A 63 -13.12 -25.19 -1.21
CA SER A 63 -14.25 -26.03 -0.77
C SER A 63 -14.00 -26.69 0.58
#